data_AF-A0A8T3TEM6-F1
#
_entry.id   AF-A0A8T3TEM6-F1
#
_cell.length_a   1.000
_cell.length_b   1.000
_cell.length_c   1.000
_cell.angle_alpha   90.00
_cell.angle_beta   90.00
_cell.angle_gamma   90.00
#
_symmetry.space_group_name_H-M   'P 1'
#
loop_
_entity.id
_entity.type
_entity.pdbx_description
1 polymer ?
#
loop_
_entity_poly.entity_id
_entity_poly.type
_entity_poly.pdbx_seq_one_letter_code
_entity_poly.pdbx_strand_id
1 'polypeptide(L)'
;MDLHRGLDYIRGRVDRPATWQSFPVIAAASGKVCAGSGSEDRTCIQGVGKHVMIRHRKDGRTYYTYYGHLRKIAPEIPVGTDAYETKVKRGQIIGWAGKTGNPGTATHLHFEILTGPGQWLDPYDIYGYAAAYPAPANPRDRACGPDHFWRECPPAPYVPVEDEPPPEGDGPSRVGNASELAIRPAAAARLAMGRRRTPRRA
;
A
#
# COMPACT_ATOMS: atom_id res chain seq x y z
N MET A 1 -15.11 -13.32 -11.43
CA MET A 1 -13.66 -13.03 -11.49
C MET A 1 -13.37 -12.12 -10.32
N ASP A 2 -12.69 -12.57 -9.27
CA ASP A 2 -12.26 -11.64 -8.22
C ASP A 2 -11.07 -10.83 -8.74
N LEU A 3 -11.28 -9.53 -8.94
CA LEU A 3 -10.18 -8.59 -9.04
C LEU A 3 -9.54 -8.43 -7.66
N HIS A 4 -8.21 -8.40 -7.63
CA HIS A 4 -7.45 -7.88 -6.51
C HIS A 4 -7.87 -6.41 -6.33
N ARG A 5 -8.42 -6.03 -5.18
CA ARG A 5 -9.03 -4.70 -4.96
C ARG A 5 -8.01 -3.57 -4.72
N GLY A 6 -6.76 -3.81 -5.12
CA GLY A 6 -5.60 -3.01 -4.82
C GLY A 6 -4.35 -3.56 -5.51
N LEU A 7 -3.21 -2.99 -5.17
CA LEU A 7 -1.89 -3.33 -5.71
C LEU A 7 -1.03 -3.94 -4.61
N ASP A 8 -0.33 -5.05 -4.88
CA ASP A 8 0.71 -5.52 -3.96
C ASP A 8 2.05 -4.89 -4.34
N TYR A 9 2.73 -4.22 -3.41
CA TYR A 9 4.12 -3.81 -3.58
C TYR A 9 5.07 -4.77 -2.87
N ILE A 10 6.14 -5.18 -3.56
CA ILE A 10 7.16 -6.10 -3.04
C ILE A 10 8.57 -5.52 -3.13
N ARG A 11 9.43 -5.90 -2.17
CA ARG A 11 10.89 -5.77 -2.24
C ARG A 11 11.51 -7.16 -2.39
N GLY A 12 11.70 -7.61 -3.62
CA GLY A 12 12.23 -8.94 -3.92
C GLY A 12 11.98 -9.36 -5.37
N ARG A 13 12.24 -10.63 -5.69
CA ARG A 13 11.95 -11.20 -7.00
C ARG A 13 10.49 -11.68 -7.09
N VAL A 14 9.74 -11.19 -8.06
CA VAL A 14 8.30 -11.50 -8.23
C VAL A 14 8.03 -13.00 -8.41
N ASP A 15 8.94 -13.72 -9.07
CA ASP A 15 8.90 -15.18 -9.26
C ASP A 15 9.32 -15.99 -8.02
N ARG A 16 9.86 -15.35 -6.97
CA ARG A 16 10.40 -16.03 -5.77
C ARG A 16 9.92 -15.37 -4.48
N PRO A 17 8.69 -15.68 -4.00
CA PRO A 17 8.13 -15.12 -2.76
C PRO A 17 9.02 -15.26 -1.53
N ALA A 18 9.84 -16.32 -1.44
CA ALA A 18 10.82 -16.50 -0.37
C ALA A 18 11.91 -15.39 -0.30
N THR A 19 12.06 -14.57 -1.35
CA THR A 19 12.99 -13.43 -1.39
C THR A 19 12.35 -12.11 -0.97
N TRP A 20 11.05 -12.08 -0.68
CA TRP A 20 10.34 -10.83 -0.39
C TRP A 20 10.64 -10.33 1.03
N GLN A 21 11.22 -9.15 1.11
CA GLN A 21 11.65 -8.51 2.34
C GLN A 21 10.67 -7.41 2.77
N SER A 22 10.72 -7.09 4.05
CA SER A 22 10.03 -5.91 4.60
C SER A 22 10.73 -4.61 4.17
N PHE A 23 9.96 -3.55 4.03
CA PHE A 23 10.42 -2.20 3.69
C PHE A 23 9.57 -1.15 4.43
N PRO A 24 10.08 0.07 4.66
CA PRO A 24 9.29 1.18 5.20
C PRO A 24 8.11 1.50 4.27
N VAL A 25 6.95 1.71 4.86
CA VAL A 25 5.74 2.16 4.16
C VAL A 25 5.48 3.60 4.56
N ILE A 26 5.24 4.46 3.57
CA ILE A 26 5.06 5.90 3.74
C ILE A 26 3.67 6.34 3.29
N ALA A 27 3.18 7.46 3.82
CA ALA A 27 1.95 8.08 3.38
C ALA A 27 2.08 8.62 1.95
N ALA A 28 1.27 8.10 1.02
CA ALA A 28 1.25 8.53 -0.39
C ALA A 28 0.86 10.02 -0.57
N ALA A 29 0.04 10.54 0.34
CA ALA A 29 -0.35 11.95 0.42
C ALA A 29 -0.59 12.36 1.89
N SER A 30 -0.52 13.66 2.16
CA SER A 30 -0.88 14.19 3.49
C SER A 30 -2.36 13.97 3.79
N GLY A 31 -2.72 13.76 5.06
CA GLY A 31 -4.10 13.52 5.45
C GLY A 31 -4.28 13.27 6.94
N LYS A 32 -5.47 12.79 7.31
CA LYS A 32 -5.77 12.32 8.67
C LYS A 32 -5.72 10.80 8.68
N VAL A 33 -5.05 10.21 9.67
CA VAL A 33 -4.78 8.77 9.76
C VAL A 33 -5.60 8.10 10.85
N CYS A 34 -5.89 6.82 10.67
CA CYS A 34 -6.35 5.90 11.69
C CYS A 34 -5.87 4.47 11.32
N ALA A 35 -5.72 3.59 12.31
CA ALA A 35 -5.13 2.26 12.10
C ALA A 35 -5.76 1.16 12.96
N GLY A 36 -5.66 -0.08 12.47
CA GLY A 36 -6.12 -1.29 13.13
C GLY A 36 -5.04 -2.36 13.17
N SER A 37 -5.17 -3.30 14.11
CA SER A 37 -4.23 -4.40 14.36
C SER A 37 -4.74 -5.77 13.89
N GLY A 38 -6.06 -5.93 13.79
CA GLY A 38 -6.74 -7.12 13.29
C GLY A 38 -8.11 -6.82 12.66
N SER A 39 -8.82 -7.89 12.26
CA SER A 39 -10.13 -7.82 11.59
C SER A 39 -11.31 -7.59 12.53
N GLU A 40 -11.09 -7.68 13.84
CA GLU A 40 -12.13 -7.58 14.89
C GLU A 40 -12.07 -6.26 15.67
N ASP A 41 -11.07 -5.42 15.38
CA ASP A 41 -10.86 -4.15 16.08
C ASP A 41 -11.97 -3.14 15.73
N ARG A 42 -12.49 -2.44 16.75
CA ARG A 42 -13.33 -1.24 16.57
C ARG A 42 -12.48 -0.09 16.06
N THR A 43 -12.28 -0.01 14.75
CA THR A 43 -11.54 1.09 14.11
C THR A 43 -12.37 1.78 13.04
N CYS A 44 -11.86 2.89 12.51
CA CYS A 44 -12.50 3.65 11.43
C CYS A 44 -12.61 2.88 10.10
N ILE A 45 -12.07 1.66 10.04
CA ILE A 45 -11.85 0.82 8.87
C ILE A 45 -11.93 -0.66 9.25
N GLN A 46 -12.32 -1.48 8.28
CA GLN A 46 -12.15 -2.94 8.34
C GLN A 46 -10.93 -3.33 7.50
N GLY A 47 -10.17 -4.32 7.95
CA GLY A 47 -8.93 -4.71 7.30
C GLY A 47 -8.34 -6.02 7.83
N VAL A 48 -7.38 -6.58 7.08
CA VAL A 48 -6.80 -7.89 7.39
C VAL A 48 -5.39 -7.71 7.98
N GLY A 49 -5.24 -8.12 9.24
CA GLY A 49 -3.99 -7.92 9.98
C GLY A 49 -3.80 -6.46 10.41
N LYS A 50 -2.55 -6.03 10.56
CA LYS A 50 -2.24 -4.63 10.88
C LYS A 50 -2.34 -3.78 9.63
N HIS A 51 -3.07 -2.68 9.72
CA HIS A 51 -3.39 -1.86 8.57
C HIS A 51 -3.61 -0.39 8.96
N VAL A 52 -3.40 0.49 7.99
CA VAL A 52 -3.56 1.95 8.12
C VAL A 52 -4.50 2.44 7.03
N MET A 53 -5.36 3.40 7.34
CA MET A 53 -6.08 4.20 6.35
C MET A 53 -5.78 5.68 6.58
N ILE A 54 -5.50 6.39 5.49
CA ILE A 54 -5.38 7.84 5.51
C ILE A 54 -6.53 8.43 4.71
N ARG A 55 -7.30 9.33 5.34
CA ARG A 55 -8.31 10.15 4.67
C ARG A 55 -7.68 11.46 4.21
N HIS A 56 -7.75 11.71 2.92
CA HIS A 56 -7.27 12.89 2.23
C HIS A 56 -8.42 13.80 1.82
N ARG A 57 -8.16 15.09 1.66
CA ARG A 57 -9.02 16.02 0.92
C ARG A 57 -8.21 16.71 -0.17
N LYS A 58 -8.76 16.78 -1.37
CA LYS A 58 -8.19 17.47 -2.53
C LYS A 58 -9.36 18.00 -3.37
N ASP A 59 -9.32 19.26 -3.76
CA ASP A 59 -10.28 19.89 -4.69
C ASP A 59 -11.76 19.67 -4.28
N GLY A 60 -12.06 19.83 -2.99
CA GLY A 60 -13.38 19.59 -2.39
C GLY A 60 -13.79 18.12 -2.24
N ARG A 61 -13.07 17.19 -2.89
CA ARG A 61 -13.32 15.74 -2.85
C ARG A 61 -12.56 15.07 -1.71
N THR A 62 -13.09 13.95 -1.24
CA THR A 62 -12.46 13.09 -0.23
C THR A 62 -11.94 11.82 -0.90
N TYR A 63 -10.73 11.42 -0.53
CA TYR A 63 -10.09 10.19 -1.00
C TYR A 63 -9.49 9.45 0.18
N TYR A 64 -9.27 8.15 0.02
CA TYR A 64 -8.69 7.30 1.05
C TYR A 64 -7.54 6.50 0.45
N THR A 65 -6.46 6.31 1.20
CA THR A 65 -5.43 5.32 0.87
C THR A 65 -5.32 4.28 1.99
N TYR A 66 -5.40 3.01 1.61
CA TYR A 66 -5.30 1.86 2.51
C TYR A 66 -3.93 1.19 2.40
N TYR A 67 -3.39 0.73 3.52
CA TYR A 67 -2.09 0.06 3.62
C TYR A 67 -2.24 -1.19 4.49
N GLY A 68 -2.33 -2.36 3.86
CA GLY A 68 -2.62 -3.64 4.50
C GLY A 68 -1.39 -4.48 4.89
N HIS A 69 -1.65 -5.51 5.70
CA HIS A 69 -0.72 -6.58 6.07
C HIS A 69 0.59 -6.17 6.77
N LEU A 70 0.67 -4.95 7.29
CA LEU A 70 1.88 -4.37 7.89
C LEU A 70 2.42 -5.27 9.02
N ARG A 71 3.75 -5.43 9.13
CA ARG A 71 4.36 -6.13 10.28
C ARG A 71 4.27 -5.30 11.56
N LYS A 72 4.31 -3.97 11.40
CA LYS A 72 4.35 -2.96 12.45
C LYS A 72 3.78 -1.66 11.88
N ILE A 73 2.99 -0.96 12.69
CA ILE A 73 2.51 0.40 12.44
C ILE A 73 3.49 1.37 13.13
N ALA A 74 3.67 2.57 12.58
CA ALA A 74 4.54 3.58 13.18
C ALA A 74 4.02 3.99 14.58
N PRO A 75 4.86 4.11 15.63
CA PRO A 75 4.41 4.33 17.00
C PRO A 75 3.57 5.60 17.22
N GLU A 76 3.75 6.61 16.38
CA GLU A 76 3.02 7.88 16.39
C GLU A 76 1.60 7.80 15.83
N ILE A 77 1.19 6.65 15.26
CA ILE A 77 -0.16 6.43 14.73
C ILE A 77 -1.00 5.67 15.78
N PRO A 78 -2.09 6.26 16.28
CA PRO A 78 -3.02 5.55 17.16
C PRO A 78 -3.62 4.32 16.48
N VAL A 79 -3.69 3.22 17.24
CA VAL A 79 -4.24 1.92 16.79
C VAL A 79 -5.45 1.60 17.65
N GLY A 80 -6.53 1.11 17.03
CA GLY A 80 -7.76 0.74 17.75
C GLY A 80 -8.68 1.92 18.05
N THR A 81 -8.54 3.04 17.31
CA THR A 81 -9.42 4.21 17.38
C THR A 81 -10.34 4.26 16.16
N ASP A 82 -11.59 4.71 16.33
CA ASP A 82 -12.52 4.99 15.24
C ASP A 82 -12.39 6.41 14.66
N ALA A 83 -11.61 7.27 15.32
CA ALA A 83 -11.45 8.67 14.98
C ALA A 83 -10.22 8.97 14.10
N TYR A 84 -10.42 9.79 13.06
CA TYR A 84 -9.37 10.34 12.19
C TYR A 84 -8.79 11.63 12.77
N GLU A 85 -8.06 11.51 13.88
CA GLU A 85 -7.58 12.65 14.67
C GLU A 85 -6.15 13.05 14.31
N THR A 86 -5.25 12.07 14.26
CA THR A 86 -3.83 12.28 13.95
C THR A 86 -3.65 12.69 12.49
N LYS A 87 -2.75 13.64 12.23
CA LYS A 87 -2.36 14.05 10.88
C LYS A 87 -1.04 13.38 10.49
N VAL A 88 -0.89 13.05 9.22
CA VAL A 88 0.38 12.60 8.61
C VAL A 88 0.72 13.45 7.39
N LYS A 89 2.02 13.71 7.17
CA LYS A 89 2.52 14.39 5.96
C LYS A 89 2.81 13.35 4.86
N ARG A 90 2.69 13.73 3.57
CA ARG A 90 3.21 12.91 2.45
C ARG A 90 4.67 12.53 2.73
N GLY A 91 5.04 11.28 2.48
CA GLY A 91 6.39 10.79 2.72
C GLY A 91 6.71 10.38 4.17
N GLN A 92 5.85 10.71 5.14
CA GLN A 92 6.01 10.23 6.52
C GLN A 92 5.86 8.71 6.59
N ILE A 93 6.73 8.04 7.35
CA ILE A 93 6.63 6.60 7.62
C ILE A 93 5.35 6.34 8.43
N ILE A 94 4.55 5.38 7.97
CA ILE A 94 3.31 4.94 8.63
C ILE A 94 3.37 3.48 9.10
N GLY A 95 4.41 2.75 8.70
CA GLY A 95 4.66 1.38 9.15
C GLY A 95 5.69 0.67 8.29
N TRP A 96 5.65 -0.66 8.31
CA TRP A 96 6.54 -1.51 7.53
C TRP A 96 5.76 -2.67 6.91
N ALA A 97 6.04 -2.97 5.65
CA ALA A 97 5.41 -4.06 4.90
C ALA A 97 5.60 -5.42 5.59
N GLY A 98 4.62 -6.31 5.48
CA GLY A 98 4.53 -7.52 6.30
C GLY A 98 3.66 -8.63 5.69
N LYS A 99 3.11 -9.46 6.57
CA LYS A 99 2.23 -10.59 6.24
C LYS A 99 1.18 -10.86 7.35
N THR A 100 0.80 -9.84 8.11
CA THR A 100 -0.16 -9.99 9.21
C THR A 100 -1.58 -10.21 8.68
N GLY A 101 -2.41 -10.91 9.45
CA GLY A 101 -3.75 -11.33 9.01
C GLY A 101 -3.75 -12.55 8.08
N ASN A 102 -2.60 -13.22 7.91
CA ASN A 102 -2.44 -14.44 7.11
C ASN A 102 -3.00 -14.38 5.67
N PRO A 103 -2.55 -13.42 4.82
CA PRO A 103 -3.03 -13.27 3.44
C PRO A 103 -2.62 -14.42 2.49
N GLY A 104 -1.98 -15.48 2.98
CA GLY A 104 -1.50 -16.63 2.17
C GLY A 104 -0.26 -16.33 1.30
N THR A 105 0.13 -15.07 1.17
CA THR A 105 1.29 -14.59 0.41
C THR A 105 2.51 -14.29 1.29
N ALA A 106 3.69 -14.14 0.66
CA ALA A 106 4.89 -13.68 1.35
C ALA A 106 4.85 -12.16 1.67
N THR A 107 5.92 -11.61 2.23
CA THR A 107 5.92 -10.22 2.72
C THR A 107 5.67 -9.19 1.61
N HIS A 108 4.60 -8.42 1.72
CA HIS A 108 4.21 -7.38 0.76
C HIS A 108 3.47 -6.24 1.48
N LEU A 109 3.19 -5.18 0.73
CA LEU A 109 2.23 -4.14 1.10
C LEU A 109 1.03 -4.28 0.15
N HIS A 110 -0.17 -4.53 0.66
CA HIS A 110 -1.41 -4.36 -0.12
C HIS A 110 -1.83 -2.90 -0.04
N PHE A 111 -2.01 -2.24 -1.18
CA PHE A 111 -2.31 -0.81 -1.27
C PHE A 111 -3.58 -0.56 -2.08
N GLU A 112 -4.51 0.25 -1.56
CA GLU A 112 -5.73 0.65 -2.26
C GLU A 112 -5.87 2.18 -2.30
N ILE A 113 -6.51 2.71 -3.35
CA ILE A 113 -7.11 4.04 -3.36
C ILE A 113 -8.63 3.89 -3.41
N LEU A 114 -9.35 4.65 -2.60
CA LEU A 114 -10.82 4.66 -2.60
C LEU A 114 -11.38 6.08 -2.64
N THR A 115 -12.49 6.29 -3.35
CA THR A 115 -13.29 7.53 -3.29
C THR A 115 -14.37 7.48 -2.19
N GLY A 116 -14.70 6.29 -1.71
CA GLY A 116 -15.72 6.03 -0.71
C GLY A 116 -15.77 4.54 -0.33
N PRO A 117 -16.66 4.15 0.62
CA PRO A 117 -16.81 2.77 1.03
C PRO A 117 -17.13 1.85 -0.17
N GLY A 118 -16.27 0.88 -0.44
CA GLY A 118 -16.43 -0.05 -1.56
C GLY A 118 -16.24 0.56 -2.96
N GLN A 119 -15.68 1.77 -3.06
CA GLN A 119 -15.39 2.45 -4.33
C GLN A 119 -13.88 2.49 -4.57
N TRP A 120 -13.33 1.37 -5.03
CA TRP A 120 -11.92 1.24 -5.38
C TRP A 120 -11.59 1.94 -6.69
N LEU A 121 -10.46 2.63 -6.73
CA LEU A 121 -9.87 3.25 -7.91
C LEU A 121 -8.56 2.53 -8.26
N ASP A 122 -8.33 2.25 -9.54
CA ASP A 122 -6.98 1.92 -10.01
C ASP A 122 -6.16 3.21 -10.11
N PRO A 123 -5.10 3.39 -9.30
CA PRO A 123 -4.31 4.62 -9.35
C PRO A 123 -3.48 4.78 -10.62
N TYR A 124 -3.32 3.72 -11.44
CA TYR A 124 -2.70 3.80 -12.77
C TYR A 124 -3.71 3.94 -13.91
N ASP A 125 -5.03 3.84 -13.66
CA ASP A 125 -6.07 3.92 -14.70
C ASP A 125 -5.89 2.87 -15.84
N ILE A 126 -5.51 1.63 -15.49
CA ILE A 126 -5.25 0.53 -16.44
C ILE A 126 -6.34 -0.55 -16.37
N TYR A 127 -6.92 -0.78 -15.18
CA TYR A 127 -7.96 -1.78 -14.88
C TYR A 127 -7.64 -3.19 -15.41
N GLY A 128 -6.35 -3.56 -15.40
CA GLY A 128 -5.83 -4.76 -16.04
C GLY A 128 -5.41 -5.86 -15.07
N TYR A 129 -4.82 -6.92 -15.63
CA TYR A 129 -4.08 -7.92 -14.84
C TYR A 129 -2.70 -7.37 -14.43
N ALA A 130 -2.06 -7.99 -13.44
CA ALA A 130 -0.75 -7.57 -12.90
C ALA A 130 0.32 -7.26 -13.97
N ALA A 131 0.36 -8.05 -15.05
CA ALA A 131 1.30 -7.87 -16.15
C ALA A 131 1.07 -6.59 -16.99
N ALA A 132 -0.07 -5.92 -16.83
CA ALA A 132 -0.41 -4.68 -17.51
C ALA A 132 0.23 -3.44 -16.87
N TYR A 133 0.56 -3.50 -15.57
CA TYR A 133 1.06 -2.36 -14.80
C TYR A 133 2.55 -2.10 -15.05
N PRO A 134 3.00 -0.82 -15.10
CA PRO A 134 4.42 -0.50 -15.14
C PRO A 134 5.12 -0.93 -13.84
N ALA A 135 6.40 -1.30 -13.95
CA ALA A 135 7.25 -1.46 -12.79
C ALA A 135 7.90 -0.10 -12.45
N PRO A 136 7.81 0.41 -11.20
CA PRO A 136 8.50 1.63 -10.77
C PRO A 136 10.02 1.59 -11.02
N ALA A 137 10.61 0.39 -10.95
CA ALA A 137 12.02 0.14 -11.25
C ALA A 137 12.36 -0.01 -12.75
N ASN A 138 11.38 -0.02 -13.66
CA ASN A 138 11.61 0.09 -15.11
C ASN A 138 10.55 0.99 -15.77
N PRO A 139 10.70 2.33 -15.66
CA PRO A 139 9.70 3.29 -16.13
C PRO A 139 9.58 3.41 -17.66
N ARG A 140 10.40 2.68 -18.44
CA ARG A 140 10.41 2.78 -19.91
C ARG A 140 9.43 1.85 -20.62
N ASP A 141 8.81 0.90 -19.92
CA ASP A 141 8.05 -0.18 -20.58
C ASP A 141 6.57 0.16 -20.82
N ARG A 142 5.93 0.95 -19.94
CA ARG A 142 4.46 1.18 -19.97
C ARG A 142 4.08 2.53 -19.35
N ALA A 143 3.10 3.20 -19.97
CA ALA A 143 2.43 4.38 -19.42
C ALA A 143 1.15 3.99 -18.66
N CYS A 144 0.62 4.94 -17.89
CA CYS A 144 -0.67 4.88 -17.20
C CYS A 144 -1.80 5.20 -18.18
N GLY A 145 -3.04 4.97 -17.75
CA GLY A 145 -4.21 5.56 -18.39
C GLY A 145 -4.22 7.10 -18.28
N PRO A 146 -5.08 7.76 -19.09
CA PRO A 146 -5.17 9.22 -19.13
C PRO A 146 -5.56 9.85 -17.79
N ASP A 147 -6.41 9.19 -16.99
CA ASP A 147 -7.01 9.73 -15.77
C ASP A 147 -6.36 9.17 -14.48
N HIS A 148 -5.07 8.79 -14.56
CA HIS A 148 -4.32 8.21 -13.45
C HIS A 148 -4.18 9.14 -12.24
N PHE A 149 -4.10 8.53 -11.05
CA PHE A 149 -4.15 9.26 -9.77
C PHE A 149 -2.77 9.64 -9.23
N TRP A 150 -1.69 9.06 -9.77
CA TRP A 150 -0.32 9.42 -9.42
C TRP A 150 0.07 10.81 -9.95
N ARG A 151 1.06 11.45 -9.31
CA ARG A 151 1.61 12.75 -9.79
C ARG A 151 2.53 12.60 -11.00
N GLU A 152 3.10 11.42 -11.15
CA GLU A 152 4.07 11.02 -12.16
C GLU A 152 3.71 9.60 -12.59
N CYS A 153 3.99 9.24 -13.85
CA CYS A 153 3.71 7.90 -14.35
C CYS A 153 4.95 7.22 -14.98
N PRO A 154 5.33 6.02 -14.50
CA PRO A 154 4.94 5.45 -13.21
C PRO A 154 5.38 6.38 -12.06
N PRO A 155 4.79 6.27 -10.86
CA PRO A 155 5.23 7.06 -9.72
C PRO A 155 6.70 6.72 -9.42
N ALA A 156 7.57 7.73 -9.44
CA ALA A 156 8.94 7.55 -9.04
C ALA A 156 9.02 7.04 -7.58
N PRO A 157 10.00 6.17 -7.23
CA PRO A 157 10.28 5.87 -5.84
C PRO A 157 10.47 7.16 -5.05
N TYR A 158 9.76 7.32 -3.95
CA TYR A 158 9.91 8.51 -3.10
C TYR A 158 11.31 8.53 -2.50
N VAL A 159 12.17 9.37 -3.06
CA VAL A 159 13.41 9.80 -2.41
C VAL A 159 13.03 10.93 -1.45
N PRO A 160 13.29 10.80 -0.14
CA PRO A 160 13.20 11.95 0.75
C PRO A 160 14.17 13.02 0.25
N VAL A 161 13.64 14.15 -0.20
CA VAL A 161 14.47 15.33 -0.49
C VAL A 161 15.03 15.75 0.87
N GLU A 162 16.35 15.68 1.08
CA GLU A 162 16.92 15.85 2.42
C GLU A 162 16.66 17.25 3.01
N ASP A 163 16.32 18.24 2.16
CA ASP A 163 16.04 19.63 2.52
C ASP A 163 14.85 20.25 1.76
N GLU A 164 13.74 19.54 1.48
CA GLU A 164 12.50 20.26 1.10
C GLU A 164 11.97 21.00 2.36
N PRO A 165 11.89 22.35 2.36
CA PRO A 165 11.38 23.08 3.51
C PRO A 165 9.92 22.68 3.77
N PRO A 166 9.50 22.53 5.04
CA PRO A 166 8.11 22.22 5.33
C PRO A 166 7.20 23.30 4.72
N PRO A 167 6.03 22.94 4.15
CA PRO A 167 5.03 23.94 3.79
C PRO A 167 4.72 24.76 5.04
N GLU A 168 4.82 26.09 4.92
CA GLU A 168 4.97 27.06 6.03
C GLU A 168 4.19 26.65 7.29
N GLY A 169 4.93 26.13 8.28
CA GLY A 169 4.35 25.46 9.45
C GLY A 169 5.27 24.42 10.09
N ASP A 170 6.02 24.90 11.09
CA ASP A 170 6.79 24.15 12.12
C ASP A 170 8.01 23.32 11.66
N GLY A 171 9.19 23.66 12.21
CA GLY A 171 10.48 22.97 12.02
C GLY A 171 10.87 22.03 13.19
N PRO A 172 12.17 21.79 13.44
CA PRO A 172 13.06 21.15 12.46
C PRO A 172 13.82 19.90 12.97
N SER A 173 14.03 18.92 12.06
CA SER A 173 15.18 17.99 11.87
C SER A 173 15.70 17.14 13.07
N ARG A 174 16.38 15.97 12.95
CA ARG A 174 17.29 15.30 11.98
C ARG A 174 17.18 13.76 12.22
N VAL A 175 17.72 12.77 11.48
CA VAL A 175 18.35 12.55 10.14
C VAL A 175 18.36 11.02 9.92
N GLY A 176 18.48 10.50 8.68
CA GLY A 176 18.70 9.07 8.43
C GLY A 176 18.65 8.66 6.95
N ASN A 177 19.82 8.63 6.30
CA ASN A 177 20.03 8.38 4.89
C ASN A 177 19.79 6.92 4.44
N ALA A 178 19.25 6.72 3.22
CA ALA A 178 19.04 5.39 2.62
C ALA A 178 19.12 5.40 1.08
N SER A 179 20.13 4.73 0.53
CA SER A 179 20.30 4.52 -0.92
C SER A 179 19.55 3.28 -1.43
N GLU A 180 19.12 3.37 -2.70
CA GLU A 180 18.65 2.29 -3.59
C GLU A 180 17.51 1.37 -3.10
N LEU A 181 16.30 1.61 -3.65
CA LEU A 181 15.12 0.79 -3.39
C LEU A 181 14.38 0.43 -4.70
N ALA A 182 14.59 -0.79 -5.19
CA ALA A 182 13.80 -1.35 -6.28
C ALA A 182 12.47 -1.92 -5.74
N ILE A 183 11.36 -1.21 -6.00
CA ILE A 183 9.99 -1.66 -5.73
C ILE A 183 9.38 -2.18 -7.04
N ARG A 184 8.68 -3.32 -6.97
CA ARG A 184 7.83 -3.81 -8.07
C ARG A 184 6.41 -4.05 -7.57
N PRO A 185 5.37 -3.76 -8.36
CA PRO A 185 4.07 -4.36 -8.14
C PRO A 185 4.16 -5.87 -8.39
N ALA A 186 3.59 -6.64 -7.48
CA ALA A 186 3.17 -8.01 -7.70
C ALA A 186 1.64 -8.04 -7.73
N ALA A 187 1.08 -9.17 -8.13
CA ALA A 187 -0.22 -9.59 -7.62
C ALA A 187 -0.05 -10.96 -6.98
N ALA A 188 -0.86 -11.25 -5.97
CA ALA A 188 -0.93 -12.55 -5.33
C ALA A 188 -1.04 -13.69 -6.36
N ALA A 189 0.03 -14.49 -6.47
CA ALA A 189 -0.01 -15.70 -7.27
C ALA A 189 -1.02 -16.67 -6.64
N ARG A 190 -2.01 -17.11 -7.43
CA ARG A 190 -2.97 -18.12 -6.98
C ARG A 190 -2.25 -19.38 -6.52
N LEU A 191 -2.29 -19.66 -5.21
CA LEU A 191 -2.01 -20.99 -4.73
C LEU A 191 -3.16 -21.91 -5.19
N ALA A 192 -2.93 -22.66 -6.26
CA ALA A 192 -3.90 -23.63 -6.73
C ALA A 192 -4.08 -24.72 -5.67
N MET A 193 -5.15 -24.63 -4.86
CA MET A 193 -5.56 -25.74 -4.00
C MET A 193 -5.81 -26.95 -4.88
N GLY A 194 -4.90 -27.91 -4.83
CA GLY A 194 -5.01 -29.15 -5.57
C GLY A 194 -6.31 -29.85 -5.17
N ARG A 195 -7.23 -29.99 -6.14
CA ARG A 195 -8.42 -30.82 -5.97
C ARG A 195 -7.96 -32.23 -5.62
N ARG A 196 -8.10 -32.62 -4.34
CA ARG A 196 -7.96 -34.02 -3.93
C ARG A 196 -8.98 -34.82 -4.75
N ARG A 197 -8.51 -35.62 -5.70
CA ARG A 197 -9.35 -36.62 -6.36
C ARG A 197 -9.77 -37.60 -5.27
N THR A 198 -11.05 -37.61 -4.93
CA THR A 198 -11.64 -38.78 -4.25
C THR A 198 -11.51 -39.97 -5.20
N PRO A 199 -10.90 -41.09 -4.77
CA PRO A 199 -10.94 -42.31 -5.56
C PRO A 199 -12.40 -42.77 -5.65
N ARG A 200 -12.84 -43.11 -6.86
CA ARG A 200 -14.17 -43.64 -7.14
C ARG A 200 -14.01 -45.10 -7.58
N ARG A 201 -14.94 -45.96 -7.16
CA ARG A 201 -15.03 -47.42 -7.39
C ARG A 201 -14.23 -48.26 -6.37
N ALA A 202 -14.62 -49.50 -6.11
CA ALA A 202 -15.74 -50.27 -6.70
C ALA A 202 -16.93 -50.41 -5.74
#